data_AF-A0A820N3Z6-F1
#
_entry.id   AF-A0A820N3Z6-F1
#
_cell.length_a   1.000
_cell.length_b   1.000
_cell.length_c   1.000
_cell.angle_alpha   90.00
_cell.angle_beta   90.00
_cell.angle_gamma   90.00
#
_symmetry.space_group_name_H-M   'P 1'
#
loop_
_entity.id
_entity.type
_entity.pdbx_description
1 polymer ?
#
loop_
_entity_poly.entity_id
_entity_poly.type
_entity_poly.pdbx_seq_one_letter_code
_entity_poly.pdbx_strand_id
1 'polypeptide(L)'
;MSINGFHLPSVDIFSFSKLHSVNAEYFLNWIEKTAFRLREDNELLELALANRPLKRYKIDQVARQFNVEIVRLPIKHCCLNPIELCWTNLKDYVRKHNTLFRMSDVHDLAAEFIAGYDYNTSSKAIAHTQKIENQFRAADRFVENYIEPNLTDPISDDESNASSEDDEDNSDA
;
A
#
# COMPACT_ATOMS: atom_id res chain seq x y z
N MET A 1 12.22 -13.32 -39.25
CA MET A 1 11.36 -12.26 -38.67
C MET A 1 10.41 -12.95 -37.71
N SER A 2 10.45 -12.84 -36.38
CA SER A 2 11.04 -11.86 -35.44
C SER A 2 12.05 -12.56 -34.50
N ILE A 3 13.14 -11.88 -34.14
CA ILE A 3 14.34 -12.47 -33.48
C ILE A 3 14.48 -12.01 -32.00
N ASN A 4 13.46 -11.40 -31.39
CA ASN A 4 13.56 -10.88 -30.02
C ASN A 4 12.52 -11.49 -29.06
N GLY A 5 12.48 -12.82 -28.99
CA GLY A 5 11.67 -13.55 -28.02
C GLY A 5 12.52 -14.00 -26.84
N PHE A 6 12.61 -13.20 -25.77
CA PHE A 6 13.00 -13.72 -24.46
C PHE A 6 11.92 -14.70 -24.01
N HIS A 7 12.11 -15.98 -24.34
CA HIS A 7 11.32 -17.07 -23.80
C HIS A 7 11.90 -17.40 -22.41
N LEU A 8 11.58 -16.56 -21.41
CA LEU A 8 11.60 -17.06 -20.05
C LEU A 8 10.49 -18.11 -19.97
N PRO A 9 10.75 -19.32 -19.43
CA PRO A 9 9.66 -20.26 -19.16
C PRO A 9 8.72 -19.53 -18.22
N SER A 10 7.51 -19.17 -18.69
CA SER A 10 6.50 -18.62 -17.80
C SER A 10 6.15 -19.75 -16.83
N VAL A 11 6.68 -19.67 -15.61
CA VAL A 11 6.16 -20.46 -14.51
C VAL A 11 4.76 -19.91 -14.27
N ASP A 12 3.78 -20.61 -14.82
CA ASP A 12 2.38 -20.29 -14.61
C ASP A 12 2.01 -20.64 -13.17
N ILE A 13 2.17 -19.66 -12.28
CA ILE A 13 1.86 -19.77 -10.85
C ILE A 13 0.37 -20.04 -10.57
N PHE A 14 -0.48 -20.03 -11.60
CA PHE A 14 -1.91 -20.32 -11.49
C PHE A 14 -2.31 -21.69 -12.07
N SER A 15 -1.37 -22.47 -12.61
CA SER A 15 -1.60 -23.85 -13.04
C SER A 15 -1.45 -24.83 -11.87
N PHE A 16 -2.53 -24.99 -11.09
CA PHE A 16 -2.60 -25.83 -9.90
C PHE A 16 -2.90 -27.31 -10.24
N SER A 17 -2.14 -27.93 -11.16
CA SER A 17 -2.34 -29.34 -11.53
C SER A 17 -1.14 -30.25 -11.29
N LYS A 18 0.02 -29.68 -10.94
CA LYS A 18 1.16 -30.47 -10.44
C LYS A 18 1.50 -29.99 -9.05
N LEU A 19 1.34 -30.90 -8.09
CA LEU A 19 1.92 -30.82 -6.77
C LEU A 19 3.46 -30.77 -6.91
N HIS A 20 3.99 -29.60 -7.23
CA HIS A 20 5.42 -29.38 -7.16
C HIS A 20 5.73 -29.11 -5.70
N SER A 21 6.26 -30.13 -5.04
CA SER A 21 7.15 -29.93 -3.90
C SER A 21 8.32 -29.09 -4.43
N VAL A 22 8.17 -27.77 -4.40
CA VAL A 22 9.29 -26.86 -4.63
C VAL A 22 10.15 -27.01 -3.37
N ASN A 23 11.23 -27.78 -3.48
CA ASN A 23 12.21 -27.87 -2.41
C ASN A 23 12.67 -26.44 -2.06
N ALA A 24 12.69 -26.09 -0.78
CA ALA A 24 13.09 -24.76 -0.30
C ALA A 24 14.46 -24.35 -0.85
N GLU A 25 15.38 -25.31 -1.01
CA GLU A 25 16.70 -25.09 -1.58
C GLU A 25 16.66 -24.68 -3.07
N TYR A 26 15.75 -25.27 -3.84
CA TYR A 26 15.54 -24.89 -5.24
C TYR A 26 14.92 -23.49 -5.36
N PHE A 27 13.98 -23.15 -4.48
CA PHE A 27 13.35 -21.82 -4.46
C PHE A 27 14.35 -20.73 -4.06
N LEU A 28 15.18 -21.00 -3.04
CA LEU A 28 16.23 -20.08 -2.61
C LEU A 28 17.29 -19.88 -3.70
N ASN A 29 17.76 -20.94 -4.34
CA ASN A 29 18.72 -20.84 -5.45
C ASN A 29 18.13 -20.08 -6.65
N TRP A 30 16.84 -20.28 -6.94
CA TRP A 30 16.13 -19.53 -7.97
C TRP A 30 15.98 -18.05 -7.62
N ILE A 31 15.64 -17.72 -6.37
CA ILE A 31 15.57 -16.35 -5.88
C ILE A 31 16.95 -15.71 -5.96
N GLU A 32 18.02 -16.34 -5.46
CA GLU A 32 19.37 -15.76 -5.48
C GLU A 32 19.83 -15.46 -6.90
N LYS A 33 19.67 -16.41 -7.84
CA LYS A 33 20.03 -16.19 -9.26
C LYS A 33 19.16 -15.14 -9.96
N THR A 34 17.92 -14.99 -9.56
CA THR A 34 16.99 -14.03 -10.19
C THR A 34 17.16 -12.64 -9.57
N ALA A 35 17.28 -12.57 -8.25
CA ALA A 35 17.55 -11.34 -7.50
C ALA A 35 18.92 -10.77 -7.81
N PHE A 36 19.95 -11.59 -8.05
CA PHE A 36 21.27 -11.14 -8.51
C PHE A 36 21.19 -10.43 -9.86
N ARG A 37 20.51 -11.03 -10.85
CA ARG A 37 20.28 -10.40 -12.17
C ARG A 37 19.43 -9.13 -12.08
N LEU A 38 18.41 -9.12 -11.23
CA LEU A 38 17.57 -7.94 -11.00
C LEU A 38 18.31 -6.82 -10.25
N ARG A 39 19.36 -7.14 -9.47
CA ARG A 39 20.20 -6.16 -8.78
C ARG A 39 21.28 -5.55 -9.68
N GLU A 40 21.80 -6.30 -10.65
CA GLU A 40 22.77 -5.76 -11.62
C GLU A 40 22.08 -4.91 -12.70
N ASP A 41 20.91 -5.31 -13.17
CA ASP A 41 20.19 -4.60 -14.23
C ASP A 41 19.12 -3.64 -13.67
N ASN A 42 19.55 -2.62 -12.91
CA ASN A 42 18.67 -1.51 -12.50
C ASN A 42 17.98 -0.87 -13.73
N GLU A 43 18.66 -0.84 -14.87
CA GLU A 43 18.15 -0.29 -16.13
C GLU A 43 16.95 -1.08 -16.69
N LEU A 44 16.94 -2.42 -16.59
CA LEU A 44 15.80 -3.24 -17.03
C LEU A 44 14.59 -3.06 -16.12
N LEU A 45 14.82 -2.95 -14.81
CA LEU A 45 13.75 -2.69 -13.84
C LEU A 45 13.16 -1.29 -14.04
N GLU A 46 14.00 -0.27 -14.22
CA GLU A 46 13.59 1.10 -14.53
C GLU A 46 12.81 1.17 -15.84
N LEU A 47 13.31 0.53 -16.91
CA LEU A 47 12.60 0.44 -18.19
C LEU A 47 11.26 -0.29 -18.04
N ALA A 48 11.20 -1.37 -17.27
CA ALA A 48 9.95 -2.10 -17.03
C ALA A 48 8.93 -1.27 -16.24
N LEU A 49 9.37 -0.50 -15.23
CA LEU A 49 8.52 0.42 -14.47
C LEU A 49 8.05 1.59 -15.34
N ALA A 50 8.95 2.19 -16.11
CA ALA A 50 8.66 3.30 -17.03
C ALA A 50 7.69 2.90 -18.15
N ASN A 51 7.80 1.67 -18.65
CA ASN A 51 6.94 1.15 -19.72
C ASN A 51 5.75 0.33 -19.19
N ARG A 52 5.49 0.36 -17.88
CA ARG A 52 4.36 -0.37 -17.30
C ARG A 52 3.05 0.12 -17.92
N PRO A 53 2.27 -0.75 -18.57
CA PRO A 53 1.02 -0.34 -19.17
C PRO A 53 0.06 0.15 -18.07
N LEU A 54 -0.54 1.32 -18.31
CA LEU A 54 -1.56 1.86 -17.41
C LEU A 54 -2.69 0.84 -17.24
N LYS A 55 -3.02 0.54 -15.98
CA LYS A 55 -4.15 -0.35 -15.67
C LYS A 55 -5.43 0.31 -16.19
N ARG A 56 -6.07 -0.32 -17.19
CA ARG A 56 -7.35 0.12 -17.74
C ARG A 56 -8.48 -0.73 -17.17
N TYR A 57 -9.43 -0.09 -16.50
CA TYR A 57 -10.60 -0.78 -15.98
C TYR A 57 -11.81 -0.51 -16.87
N LYS A 58 -12.61 -1.55 -17.13
CA LYS A 58 -13.85 -1.42 -17.91
C LYS A 58 -14.82 -0.41 -17.28
N ILE A 59 -14.89 -0.39 -15.95
CA ILE A 59 -15.74 0.54 -15.20
C ILE A 59 -15.38 2.02 -15.46
N ASP A 60 -14.10 2.34 -15.68
CA ASP A 60 -13.67 3.70 -15.98
C ASP A 60 -14.16 4.14 -17.35
N GLN A 61 -14.20 3.22 -18.31
CA GLN A 61 -14.71 3.53 -19.65
C GLN A 61 -16.22 3.81 -19.60
N VAL A 62 -16.96 2.99 -18.84
CA VAL A 62 -18.39 3.21 -18.64
C VAL A 62 -18.65 4.53 -17.91
N ALA A 63 -17.98 4.80 -16.80
CA ALA A 63 -18.16 6.04 -16.04
C ALA A 63 -17.85 7.30 -16.88
N ARG A 64 -16.80 7.26 -17.71
CA ARG A 64 -16.48 8.36 -18.63
C ARG A 64 -17.57 8.65 -19.65
N GLN A 65 -18.36 7.65 -20.08
CA GLN A 65 -19.51 7.89 -20.97
C GLN A 65 -20.58 8.77 -20.30
N PHE A 66 -20.61 8.81 -18.97
CA PHE A 66 -21.49 9.67 -18.17
C PHE A 66 -20.79 10.92 -17.62
N ASN A 67 -19.60 11.26 -18.13
CA ASN A 67 -18.77 12.37 -17.63
C ASN A 67 -18.41 12.24 -16.13
N VAL A 68 -18.28 11.00 -15.65
CA VAL A 68 -17.87 10.68 -14.28
C VAL A 68 -16.43 10.17 -14.28
N GLU A 69 -15.59 10.79 -13.45
CA GLU A 69 -14.24 10.33 -13.19
C GLU A 69 -14.21 9.47 -11.91
N ILE A 70 -13.62 8.27 -12.01
CA ILE A 70 -13.46 7.38 -10.86
C ILE A 70 -12.13 7.68 -10.17
N VAL A 71 -12.20 8.13 -8.93
CA VAL A 71 -11.06 8.27 -8.04
C VAL A 71 -10.85 6.96 -7.28
N ARG A 72 -9.62 6.45 -7.28
CA ARG A 72 -9.26 5.23 -6.54
C ARG A 72 -8.53 5.57 -5.26
N LEU A 73 -8.97 4.93 -4.19
CA LEU A 73 -8.34 5.07 -2.88
C LEU A 73 -7.08 4.20 -2.80
N PRO A 74 -6.03 4.68 -2.13
CA PRO A 74 -4.91 3.84 -1.73
C PRO A 74 -5.38 2.67 -0.85
N ILE A 75 -4.77 1.51 -1.04
CA ILE A 75 -5.09 0.30 -0.27
C ILE A 75 -4.87 0.59 1.23
N LYS A 76 -5.78 0.15 2.11
CA LYS A 76 -5.74 0.34 3.57
C LYS A 76 -5.84 1.79 4.08
N HIS A 77 -6.17 2.76 3.23
CA HIS A 77 -6.33 4.16 3.63
C HIS A 77 -7.81 4.57 3.67
N CYS A 78 -8.61 3.90 4.50
CA CYS A 78 -10.04 4.22 4.63
C CYS A 78 -10.29 5.65 5.15
N CYS A 79 -9.32 6.27 5.84
CA CYS A 79 -9.37 7.68 6.24
C CYS A 79 -9.46 8.65 5.04
N LEU A 80 -9.09 8.20 3.84
CA LEU A 80 -9.24 8.96 2.59
C LEU A 80 -10.61 8.75 1.92
N ASN A 81 -11.50 7.98 2.53
CA ASN A 81 -12.83 7.67 1.99
C ASN A 81 -13.92 8.43 2.78
N PRO A 82 -14.55 9.47 2.22
CA PRO A 82 -15.49 10.30 2.97
C PRO A 82 -16.76 9.55 3.41
N ILE A 83 -17.13 8.46 2.72
CA ILE A 83 -18.30 7.65 3.10
C ILE A 83 -18.10 6.92 4.44
N GLU A 84 -16.87 6.71 4.90
CA GLU A 84 -16.59 6.09 6.20
C GLU A 84 -17.09 6.95 7.36
N LEU A 85 -17.06 8.28 7.20
CA LEU A 85 -17.65 9.21 8.16
C LEU A 85 -19.17 9.11 8.16
N CYS A 86 -19.79 8.96 6.98
CA CYS A 86 -21.22 8.70 6.87
C CYS A 86 -21.61 7.40 7.58
N TRP A 87 -20.86 6.32 7.34
CA TRP A 87 -21.07 5.04 8.02
C TRP A 87 -20.93 5.13 9.53
N THR A 88 -19.94 5.89 10.02
CA THR A 88 -19.75 6.11 11.46
C THR A 88 -20.98 6.79 12.06
N ASN A 89 -21.44 7.87 11.43
CA ASN A 89 -22.61 8.63 11.89
C ASN A 89 -23.90 7.79 11.84
N LEU A 90 -24.11 7.01 10.78
CA LEU A 90 -25.26 6.12 10.65
C LEU A 90 -25.26 5.04 11.73
N LYS A 91 -24.11 4.40 11.97
CA LYS A 91 -23.98 3.38 13.03
C LYS A 91 -24.25 4.00 14.41
N ASP A 92 -23.74 5.19 14.68
CA ASP A 92 -23.98 5.90 15.93
C ASP A 92 -25.44 6.29 16.11
N TYR A 93 -26.11 6.70 15.04
CA TYR A 93 -27.53 7.02 15.04
C TYR A 93 -28.38 5.77 15.37
N VAL A 94 -28.16 4.68 14.62
CA VAL A 94 -28.86 3.40 14.87
C VAL A 94 -28.59 2.90 16.28
N ARG A 95 -27.34 2.95 16.76
CA ARG A 95 -26.98 2.53 18.12
C ARG A 95 -27.71 3.32 19.20
N LYS A 96 -27.91 4.63 19.00
CA LYS A 96 -28.59 5.50 19.98
C LYS A 96 -30.10 5.31 19.99
N HIS A 97 -30.70 4.84 18.90
CA HIS A 97 -32.16 4.83 18.74
C HIS A 97 -32.76 3.42 18.69
N ASN A 98 -31.95 2.39 18.39
CA ASN A 98 -32.37 1.01 18.49
C ASN A 98 -32.35 0.53 19.97
N THR A 99 -33.30 1.03 20.76
CA THR A 99 -33.42 0.72 22.18
C THR A 99 -33.97 -0.69 22.46
N LEU A 100 -34.67 -1.27 21.49
CA LEU A 100 -35.27 -2.60 21.58
C LEU A 100 -34.39 -3.70 20.96
N PHE A 101 -33.23 -3.34 20.39
CA PHE A 101 -32.26 -4.23 19.76
C PHE A 101 -32.86 -5.15 18.67
N ARG A 102 -33.86 -4.66 17.94
CA ARG A 102 -34.51 -5.43 16.86
C ARG A 102 -33.84 -5.15 15.52
N MET A 103 -33.79 -6.17 14.66
CA MET A 103 -33.24 -6.04 13.31
C MET A 103 -34.16 -5.26 12.36
N SER A 104 -35.48 -5.32 12.57
CA SER A 104 -36.44 -4.46 11.84
C SER A 104 -36.11 -2.99 12.03
N ASP A 105 -35.83 -2.60 13.28
CA ASP A 105 -35.61 -1.22 13.67
C ASP A 105 -34.29 -0.69 13.08
N VAL A 106 -33.29 -1.55 12.85
CA VAL A 106 -32.05 -1.17 12.17
C VAL A 106 -32.33 -0.67 10.75
N HIS A 107 -33.19 -1.36 10.00
CA HIS A 107 -33.53 -0.99 8.64
C HIS A 107 -34.24 0.37 8.61
N ASP A 108 -35.26 0.54 9.45
CA ASP A 108 -36.08 1.74 9.46
C ASP A 108 -35.29 2.97 9.96
N LEU A 109 -34.45 2.81 10.99
CA LEU A 109 -33.57 3.87 11.48
C LEU A 109 -32.47 4.24 10.47
N ALA A 110 -31.95 3.26 9.73
CA ALA A 110 -30.98 3.54 8.67
C ALA A 110 -31.63 4.33 7.52
N ALA A 111 -32.85 3.96 7.12
CA ALA A 111 -33.60 4.68 6.10
C ALA A 111 -33.93 6.11 6.55
N GLU A 112 -34.35 6.30 7.81
CA GLU A 112 -34.60 7.61 8.40
C GLU A 112 -33.33 8.49 8.39
N PHE A 113 -32.19 7.95 8.83
CA PHE A 113 -30.92 8.66 8.81
C PHE A 113 -30.52 9.09 7.40
N ILE A 114 -30.63 8.19 6.41
CA ILE A 114 -30.26 8.49 5.02
C ILE A 114 -31.19 9.56 4.43
N ALA A 115 -32.48 9.50 4.72
CA ALA A 115 -33.44 10.50 4.27
C ALA A 115 -33.17 11.90 4.87
N GLY A 116 -32.67 11.94 6.11
CA GLY A 116 -32.26 13.17 6.78
C GLY A 116 -30.83 13.62 6.50
N TYR A 117 -30.04 12.87 5.72
CA TYR A 117 -28.63 13.15 5.50
C TYR A 117 -28.45 14.34 4.56
N ASP A 118 -28.04 15.48 5.12
CA ASP A 118 -28.00 16.74 4.39
C ASP A 118 -26.67 17.04 3.69
N TYR A 119 -26.71 18.02 2.80
CA TYR A 119 -25.54 18.52 2.08
C TYR A 119 -24.46 19.08 3.01
N ASN A 120 -24.82 19.72 4.13
CA ASN A 120 -23.83 20.29 5.04
C ASN A 120 -23.01 19.19 5.72
N THR A 121 -23.65 18.09 6.12
CA THR A 121 -22.99 16.94 6.72
C THR A 121 -22.07 16.25 5.72
N SER A 122 -22.53 16.05 4.49
CA SER A 122 -21.69 15.46 3.44
C SER A 122 -20.49 16.34 3.08
N SER A 123 -20.69 17.66 2.99
CA SER A 123 -19.63 18.64 2.74
C SER A 123 -18.57 18.62 3.84
N LYS A 124 -18.98 18.55 5.12
CA LYS A 124 -18.04 18.40 6.25
C LYS A 124 -17.24 17.11 6.18
N ALA A 125 -17.86 16.00 5.77
CA ALA A 125 -17.16 14.73 5.61
C ALA A 125 -16.08 14.82 4.52
N ILE A 126 -16.41 15.42 3.37
CA ILE A 126 -15.47 15.66 2.28
C ILE A 126 -14.32 16.58 2.74
N ALA A 127 -14.64 17.68 3.42
CA ALA A 127 -13.64 18.62 3.93
C ALA A 127 -12.68 17.97 4.93
N HIS A 128 -13.19 17.06 5.78
CA HIS A 128 -12.35 16.27 6.67
C HIS A 128 -11.39 15.38 5.89
N THR A 129 -11.90 14.63 4.91
CA THR A 129 -11.07 13.77 4.05
C THR A 129 -9.98 14.57 3.33
N GLN A 130 -10.30 15.74 2.78
CA GLN A 130 -9.32 16.64 2.15
C GLN A 130 -8.25 17.11 3.13
N LYS A 131 -8.63 17.41 4.38
CA LYS A 131 -7.66 17.77 5.42
C LYS A 131 -6.69 16.62 5.69
N ILE A 132 -7.18 15.39 5.79
CA ILE A 132 -6.34 14.20 5.97
C ILE A 132 -5.43 13.98 4.76
N GLU A 133 -5.97 14.09 3.54
CA GLU A 133 -5.20 14.01 2.30
C GLU A 133 -4.04 15.02 2.28
N ASN A 134 -4.30 16.28 2.68
CA ASN A 134 -3.28 17.31 2.74
C ASN A 134 -2.17 16.99 3.76
N GLN A 135 -2.48 16.29 4.84
CA GLN A 135 -1.48 15.83 5.81
C GLN A 135 -0.59 14.75 5.19
N PHE A 136 -1.16 13.75 4.49
CA PHE A 136 -0.38 12.76 3.75
C PHE A 136 0.52 13.41 2.71
N ARG A 137 -0.03 14.33 1.91
CA ARG A 137 0.76 15.08 0.91
C ARG A 137 1.90 15.89 1.54
N ALA A 138 1.71 16.42 2.75
CA ALA A 138 2.77 17.15 3.45
C ALA A 138 3.86 16.22 3.98
N ALA A 139 3.48 15.03 4.48
CA ALA A 139 4.42 14.01 4.91
C ALA A 139 5.24 13.46 3.72
N ASP A 140 4.60 13.16 2.59
CA ASP A 140 5.27 12.69 1.38
C ASP A 140 6.30 13.71 0.90
N ARG A 141 5.92 14.99 0.80
CA ARG A 141 6.86 16.08 0.46
C ARG A 141 8.01 16.20 1.46
N PHE A 142 7.79 15.89 2.73
CA PHE A 142 8.86 15.93 3.72
C PHE A 142 9.87 14.79 3.50
N VAL A 143 9.38 13.58 3.22
CA VAL A 143 10.21 12.42 2.90
C VAL A 143 11.07 12.71 1.65
N GLU A 144 10.44 13.15 0.57
CA GLU A 144 11.10 13.46 -0.71
C GLU A 144 12.17 14.55 -0.57
N ASN A 145 11.90 15.61 0.21
CA ASN A 145 12.81 16.76 0.29
C ASN A 145 13.92 16.62 1.34
N TYR A 146 13.70 15.84 2.39
CA TYR A 146 14.60 15.83 3.56
C TYR A 146 15.09 14.46 4.00
N ILE A 147 14.42 13.37 3.63
CA ILE A 147 14.85 12.02 4.03
C ILE A 147 15.59 11.36 2.89
N GLU A 148 14.98 11.25 1.71
CA GLU A 148 15.59 10.58 0.56
C GLU A 148 16.95 11.16 0.15
N PRO A 149 17.16 12.51 0.12
CA PRO A 149 18.46 13.08 -0.23
C PRO A 149 19.55 12.84 0.82
N ASN A 150 19.19 12.49 2.05
CA ASN A 150 20.13 12.28 3.17
C ASN A 150 20.43 10.79 3.43
N LEU A 151 19.88 9.88 2.63
CA LEU A 151 20.15 8.43 2.69
C LEU A 151 21.33 8.00 1.80
N THR A 152 21.98 8.93 1.09
CA THR A 152 23.07 8.68 0.13
C THR A 152 24.49 8.89 0.66
N ASP A 153 24.70 8.87 1.98
CA ASP A 153 26.08 8.77 2.48
C ASP A 153 26.50 7.29 2.48
N PRO A 154 27.48 6.87 1.65
CA PRO A 154 28.01 5.52 1.75
C PRO A 154 28.66 5.41 3.13
N ILE A 155 28.19 4.43 3.92
CA ILE A 155 28.89 3.97 5.12
C ILE A 155 30.28 3.57 4.64
N SER A 156 31.27 4.42 4.96
CA SER A 156 32.67 4.06 4.92
C SER A 156 32.85 2.96 5.96
N ASP A 157 32.91 1.71 5.51
CA ASP A 157 33.39 0.58 6.30
C ASP A 157 34.87 0.82 6.63
N ASP A 158 35.13 1.69 7.61
CA ASP A 158 36.44 1.78 8.25
C ASP A 158 36.44 0.77 9.39
N GLU A 159 36.90 -0.44 9.08
CA GLU A 159 37.30 -1.43 10.07
C GLU A 159 38.41 -0.84 10.95
N SER A 160 38.02 -0.20 12.05
CA SER A 160 38.94 0.09 13.14
C SER A 160 39.09 -1.18 13.99
N ASN A 161 40.08 -1.95 13.54
CA ASN A 161 40.72 -3.08 14.20
C ASN A 161 40.91 -2.82 15.71
N ALA A 162 40.08 -3.42 16.56
CA ALA A 162 40.28 -3.42 18.00
C ALA A 162 41.38 -4.43 18.35
N SER A 163 42.64 -3.99 18.22
CA SER A 163 43.79 -4.72 18.76
C SER A 163 43.96 -4.37 20.24
N SER A 164 43.89 -5.44 21.03
CA SER A 164 44.17 -5.63 22.46
C SER A 164 45.29 -4.78 23.08
N GLU A 165 45.16 -4.52 24.38
CA GLU A 165 46.24 -4.76 25.35
C GLU A 165 45.65 -4.99 26.77
N ASP A 166 46.06 -6.12 27.35
CA ASP A 166 45.80 -6.56 28.72
C ASP A 166 46.43 -5.59 29.74
N ASP A 167 45.81 -5.47 30.92
CA ASP A 167 46.57 -5.18 32.14
C ASP A 167 45.95 -5.91 33.33
N GLU A 168 46.85 -6.60 34.04
CA GLU A 168 46.65 -7.57 35.09
C GLU A 168 46.22 -6.98 36.45
N ASP A 169 45.38 -7.77 37.12
CA ASP A 169 45.36 -8.16 38.54
C ASP A 169 45.68 -7.19 39.71
N ASN A 170 44.77 -7.30 40.70
CA ASN A 170 44.96 -7.24 42.16
C ASN A 170 44.84 -5.91 42.95
N SER A 171 43.79 -5.79 43.78
CA SER A 171 43.95 -5.72 45.24
C SER A 171 42.63 -5.82 46.06
N ASP A 172 42.74 -6.65 47.11
CA ASP A 172 42.11 -6.62 48.45
C ASP A 172 40.60 -6.83 48.67
N ALA A 173 40.29 -8.02 49.18
CA ALA A 173 39.39 -8.24 50.33
C ALA A 173 39.89 -9.40 51.20
#